data_AF-A0AAV9IM69-F1
#
_entry.id   AF-A0AAV9IM69-F1
#
_cell.length_a   1.000
_cell.length_b   1.000
_cell.length_c   1.000
_cell.angle_alpha   90.00
_cell.angle_beta   90.00
_cell.angle_gamma   90.00
#
_symmetry.space_group_name_H-M   'P 1'
#
loop_
_entity.id
_entity.type
_entity.pdbx_description
1 polymer ?
#
loop_
_entity_poly.entity_id
_entity_poly.type
_entity_poly.pdbx_seq_one_letter_code
_entity_poly.pdbx_strand_id
1 'polypeptide(L)'
;MKIIKTWWNRVTLEKDTANTPKRTQKLRWSALAVDLSLPRVHNPQEEYSWIQRSIRLWLDEEWQPQSVHEKIGEEAAKLYLKLREQGEDHLGSLVLGLSLELEKVDFQDAFVDSFTVANKVAELLMEKLVECSDENSSTSETRTDPTPTAEDFELVCKAKSSGFERYQFLSKILEESLSDSTVHAAVLICLGYQWEAGEWRPKTVDKQTLCCFEDNCRNFDVLHNDYVLAFLERQLPEEEDKRKDLDEFINQLAGDFYAEQCRRVGNKGFLSRAMIVKWLYCVGQWMA
;
A
#
# COMPACT_ATOMS: atom_id res chain seq x y z
N MET A 1 9.31 18.06 28.92
CA MET A 1 8.92 17.09 29.97
C MET A 1 7.61 17.46 30.71
N LYS A 2 6.57 17.95 29.99
CA LYS A 2 5.23 18.24 30.56
C LYS A 2 4.05 17.72 29.71
N ILE A 3 4.31 17.06 28.59
CA ILE A 3 3.28 16.48 27.71
C ILE A 3 3.07 14.98 27.99
N ILE A 4 3.98 14.31 28.70
CA ILE A 4 3.92 12.86 28.98
C ILE A 4 3.03 12.52 30.20
N LYS A 5 2.65 13.48 31.04
CA LYS A 5 1.83 13.21 32.25
C LYS A 5 0.31 13.20 32.02
N THR A 6 -0.19 13.72 30.91
CA THR A 6 -1.63 13.77 30.62
C THR A 6 -2.20 12.45 30.09
N TRP A 7 -1.35 11.56 29.59
CA TRP A 7 -1.79 10.27 29.03
C TRP A 7 -2.08 9.21 30.11
N TRP A 8 -1.43 9.30 31.27
CA TRP A 8 -1.53 8.30 32.35
C TRP A 8 -2.80 8.44 33.22
N ASN A 9 -3.44 9.62 33.27
CA ASN A 9 -4.58 9.87 34.15
C ASN A 9 -5.95 9.50 33.55
N ARG A 10 -6.01 9.08 32.29
CA ARG A 10 -7.29 8.73 31.62
C ARG A 10 -7.61 7.23 31.61
N VAL A 11 -6.68 6.39 32.08
CA VAL A 11 -6.80 4.92 32.03
C VAL A 11 -7.12 4.29 33.40
N THR A 12 -7.19 5.08 34.49
CA THR A 12 -7.29 4.54 35.86
C THR A 12 -8.52 4.97 36.68
N LEU A 13 -9.64 5.29 36.04
CA LEU A 13 -10.91 5.50 36.76
C LEU A 13 -12.07 4.77 36.08
N GLU A 14 -12.11 3.45 36.27
CA GLU A 14 -13.36 2.67 36.27
C GLU A 14 -13.14 1.38 37.10
N LYS A 15 -13.10 1.57 38.42
CA LYS A 15 -13.46 0.59 39.46
C LYS A 15 -14.59 1.26 40.24
N ASP A 16 -15.74 0.68 40.57
CA ASP A 16 -16.30 -0.67 40.59
C ASP A 16 -17.81 -0.52 40.29
N THR A 17 -18.57 -1.57 39.93
CA THR A 17 -19.37 -2.32 40.92
C THR A 17 -20.12 -3.50 40.27
N ALA A 18 -20.27 -4.56 41.08
CA ALA A 18 -21.25 -5.66 40.99
C ALA A 18 -20.95 -6.92 40.15
N ASN A 19 -20.36 -7.92 40.84
CA ASN A 19 -20.78 -9.32 41.01
C ASN A 19 -21.02 -10.27 39.79
N THR A 20 -20.52 -11.51 39.95
CA THR A 20 -20.75 -12.79 39.18
C THR A 20 -19.87 -13.10 37.94
N PRO A 21 -19.65 -14.40 37.58
CA PRO A 21 -18.43 -15.15 37.88
C PRO A 21 -17.52 -15.42 36.66
N LYS A 22 -16.26 -15.76 36.98
CA LYS A 22 -15.14 -16.20 36.12
C LYS A 22 -15.54 -16.71 34.72
N ARG A 23 -15.51 -15.81 33.74
CA ARG A 23 -15.49 -16.14 32.30
C ARG A 23 -14.13 -15.70 31.78
N THR A 24 -13.35 -16.66 31.31
CA THR A 24 -12.06 -16.45 30.62
C THR A 24 -12.23 -15.36 29.56
N GLN A 25 -11.77 -14.15 29.87
CA GLN A 25 -11.75 -13.04 28.93
C GLN A 25 -10.64 -13.32 27.91
N LYS A 26 -11.05 -13.93 26.80
CA LYS A 26 -10.35 -13.86 25.53
C LYS A 26 -10.36 -12.37 25.13
N LEU A 27 -9.29 -11.66 25.47
CA LEU A 27 -9.11 -10.25 25.12
C LEU A 27 -9.26 -10.14 23.59
N ARG A 28 -10.25 -9.36 23.17
CA ARG A 28 -10.55 -9.09 21.77
C ARG A 28 -9.84 -7.79 21.42
N TRP A 29 -8.68 -7.91 20.77
CA TRP A 29 -7.67 -6.86 20.55
C TRP A 29 -8.01 -5.83 19.44
N SER A 30 -9.28 -5.52 19.20
CA SER A 30 -9.71 -4.96 17.90
C SER A 30 -9.90 -3.45 17.82
N ALA A 31 -9.08 -2.60 18.48
CA ALA A 31 -9.41 -1.17 18.53
C ALA A 31 -8.34 -0.15 18.12
N LEU A 32 -7.07 -0.53 17.91
CA LEU A 32 -6.02 0.45 17.57
C LEU A 32 -4.96 -0.04 16.56
N ALA A 33 -5.17 -1.19 15.93
CA ALA A 33 -4.23 -1.72 14.94
C ALA A 33 -4.51 -1.10 13.57
N VAL A 34 -3.47 -0.63 12.88
CA VAL A 34 -3.44 -0.61 11.42
C VAL A 34 -3.84 -2.02 10.97
N ASP A 35 -5.01 -2.17 10.33
CA ASP A 35 -5.57 -3.45 9.93
C ASP A 35 -4.92 -3.95 8.63
N LEU A 36 -3.59 -4.01 8.63
CA LEU A 36 -2.81 -4.60 7.56
C LEU A 36 -2.52 -6.06 7.90
N SER A 37 -3.05 -6.97 7.09
CA SER A 37 -2.84 -8.41 7.22
C SER A 37 -1.71 -8.86 6.31
N LEU A 38 -0.77 -9.63 6.86
CA LEU A 38 0.37 -10.17 6.12
C LEU A 38 -0.01 -11.47 5.38
N PRO A 39 0.53 -11.70 4.17
CA PRO A 39 0.37 -12.95 3.45
C PRO A 39 1.05 -14.09 4.22
N ARG A 40 0.64 -15.32 3.92
CA ARG A 40 1.19 -16.52 4.54
C ARG A 40 2.69 -16.64 4.27
N VAL A 41 3.46 -17.01 5.29
CA VAL A 41 4.88 -17.34 5.13
C VAL A 41 5.02 -18.62 4.30
N HIS A 42 5.60 -18.50 3.09
CA HIS A 42 5.81 -19.64 2.18
C HIS A 42 7.11 -20.40 2.48
N ASN A 43 8.20 -19.67 2.76
CA ASN A 43 9.51 -20.24 3.05
C ASN A 43 10.07 -19.69 4.38
N PRO A 44 9.75 -20.32 5.53
CA PRO A 44 10.16 -19.82 6.84
C PRO A 44 11.68 -19.63 7.00
N GLN A 45 12.50 -20.48 6.38
CA GLN A 45 13.95 -20.38 6.53
C GLN A 45 14.55 -19.18 5.80
N GLU A 46 14.00 -18.85 4.65
CA GLU A 46 14.39 -17.66 3.88
C GLU A 46 13.91 -16.39 4.56
N GLU A 47 12.66 -16.38 5.01
CA GLU A 47 12.05 -15.31 5.80
C GLU A 47 12.87 -15.01 7.07
N TYR A 48 13.28 -16.06 7.77
CA TYR A 48 14.18 -15.98 8.93
C TYR A 48 15.49 -15.26 8.59
N SER A 49 16.17 -15.77 7.56
CA SER A 49 17.50 -15.31 7.17
C SER A 49 17.47 -13.85 6.69
N TRP A 50 16.37 -13.47 6.04
CA TRP A 50 16.13 -12.11 5.59
C TRP A 50 15.90 -11.17 6.77
N ILE A 51 14.96 -11.43 7.69
CA ILE A 51 14.73 -10.56 8.87
C ILE A 51 16.01 -10.42 9.70
N GLN A 52 16.69 -11.53 9.98
CA GLN A 52 17.93 -11.53 10.75
C GLN A 52 18.97 -10.61 10.12
N ARG A 53 19.22 -10.77 8.81
CA ARG A 53 20.21 -9.98 8.09
C ARG A 53 19.80 -8.52 8.01
N SER A 54 18.54 -8.23 7.69
CA SER A 54 18.03 -6.86 7.51
C SER A 54 18.09 -6.06 8.80
N ILE A 55 17.68 -6.64 9.93
CA ILE A 55 17.79 -5.99 11.24
C ILE A 55 19.24 -5.75 11.62
N ARG A 56 20.12 -6.74 11.43
CA ARG A 56 21.55 -6.57 11.71
C ARG A 56 22.16 -5.43 10.87
N LEU A 57 21.91 -5.43 9.56
CA LEU A 57 22.43 -4.40 8.66
C LEU A 57 21.92 -3.01 9.03
N TRP A 58 20.62 -2.88 9.31
CA TRP A 58 20.05 -1.60 9.75
C TRP A 58 20.70 -1.10 11.05
N LEU A 59 20.90 -1.97 12.05
CA LEU A 59 21.60 -1.60 13.28
C LEU A 59 23.08 -1.24 13.03
N ASP A 60 23.75 -1.97 12.15
CA ASP A 60 25.15 -1.68 11.79
C ASP A 60 25.29 -0.34 11.05
N GLU A 61 24.30 0.03 10.23
CA GLU A 61 24.27 1.28 9.44
C GLU A 61 23.96 2.52 10.27
N GLU A 62 22.96 2.44 11.15
CA GLU A 62 22.57 3.57 12.02
C GLU A 62 23.57 3.81 13.15
N TRP A 63 24.29 2.76 13.57
CA TRP A 63 25.28 2.84 14.63
C TRP A 63 26.66 2.41 14.12
N GLN A 64 27.31 1.47 14.82
CA GLN A 64 28.55 0.86 14.39
C GLN A 64 28.38 -0.66 14.46
N PRO A 65 29.06 -1.44 13.61
CA PRO A 65 28.96 -2.88 13.65
C PRO A 65 29.29 -3.46 15.02
N GLN A 66 28.35 -4.21 15.59
CA GLN A 66 28.47 -4.81 16.92
C GLN A 66 27.91 -6.24 16.95
N SER A 67 28.50 -7.11 17.77
CA SER A 67 28.05 -8.50 17.92
C SER A 67 26.64 -8.62 18.49
N VAL A 68 26.18 -7.62 19.27
CA VAL A 68 24.81 -7.60 19.81
C VAL A 68 23.76 -7.47 18.70
N HIS A 69 24.08 -6.81 17.59
CA HIS A 69 23.15 -6.63 16.46
C HIS A 69 22.80 -7.96 15.78
N GLU A 70 23.78 -8.87 15.67
CA GLU A 70 23.54 -10.22 15.13
C GLU A 70 22.57 -11.01 16.02
N LYS A 71 22.77 -10.94 17.34
CA LYS A 71 21.89 -11.60 18.31
C LYS A 71 20.48 -11.00 18.31
N ILE A 72 20.35 -9.68 18.21
CA ILE A 72 19.05 -9.00 18.12
C ILE A 72 18.32 -9.42 16.83
N GLY A 73 19.01 -9.41 15.69
CA GLY A 73 18.42 -9.85 14.42
C GLY A 73 17.97 -11.32 14.48
N GLU A 74 18.77 -12.19 15.10
CA GLU A 74 18.45 -13.61 15.28
C GLU A 74 17.18 -13.79 16.13
N GLU A 75 17.10 -13.14 17.29
CA GLU A 75 15.94 -13.25 18.18
C GLU A 75 14.68 -12.62 17.57
N ALA A 76 14.80 -11.50 16.87
CA ALA A 76 13.69 -10.87 16.15
C ALA A 76 13.10 -11.82 15.09
N ALA A 77 13.95 -12.47 14.29
CA ALA A 77 13.53 -13.43 13.27
C ALA A 77 12.86 -14.67 13.88
N LYS A 78 13.43 -15.24 14.95
CA LYS A 78 12.84 -16.39 15.67
C LYS A 78 11.45 -16.05 16.21
N LEU A 79 11.33 -14.91 16.89
CA LEU A 79 10.08 -14.50 17.52
C LEU A 79 9.00 -14.16 16.48
N TYR A 80 9.38 -13.51 15.38
CA TYR A 80 8.46 -13.24 14.28
C TYR A 80 7.85 -14.54 13.75
N LEU A 81 8.68 -15.54 13.37
CA LEU A 81 8.16 -16.80 12.84
C LEU A 81 7.29 -17.54 13.86
N LYS A 82 7.68 -17.55 15.13
CA LYS A 82 6.89 -18.13 16.21
C LYS A 82 5.50 -17.50 16.31
N LEU A 83 5.39 -16.17 16.18
CA LEU A 83 4.11 -15.47 16.21
C LEU A 83 3.29 -15.77 14.94
N ARG A 84 3.92 -15.82 13.76
CA ARG A 84 3.26 -16.24 12.51
C ARG A 84 2.72 -17.67 12.60
N GLU A 85 3.47 -18.59 13.19
CA GLU A 85 3.04 -19.97 13.44
C GLU A 85 1.84 -20.07 14.41
N GLN A 86 1.73 -19.11 15.33
CA GLN A 86 0.60 -18.99 16.26
C GLN A 86 -0.66 -18.38 15.62
N GLY A 87 -0.58 -17.97 14.35
CA GLY A 87 -1.68 -17.39 13.59
C GLY A 87 -1.81 -15.87 13.75
N GLU A 88 -0.78 -15.20 14.24
CA GLU A 88 -0.74 -13.73 14.26
C GLU A 88 -0.34 -13.22 12.87
N ASP A 89 -1.32 -12.83 12.06
CA ASP A 89 -1.09 -12.32 10.71
C ASP A 89 -1.26 -10.79 10.60
N HIS A 90 -1.83 -10.14 11.61
CA HIS A 90 -2.02 -8.70 11.61
C HIS A 90 -0.75 -7.97 12.06
N LEU A 91 -0.30 -6.99 11.27
CA LEU A 91 0.95 -6.26 11.52
C LEU A 91 0.95 -5.59 12.91
N GLY A 92 -0.15 -4.95 13.30
CA GLY A 92 -0.25 -4.32 14.62
C GLY A 92 -0.12 -5.31 15.78
N SER A 93 -0.73 -6.50 15.67
CA SER A 93 -0.58 -7.57 16.67
C SER A 93 0.84 -8.11 16.71
N LEU A 94 1.48 -8.24 15.54
CA LEU A 94 2.86 -8.70 15.43
C LEU A 94 3.84 -7.73 16.08
N VAL A 95 3.71 -6.42 15.85
CA VAL A 95 4.56 -5.40 16.48
C VAL A 95 4.46 -5.48 18.01
N LEU A 96 3.23 -5.55 18.53
CA LEU A 96 3.01 -5.64 19.98
C LEU A 96 3.57 -6.95 20.55
N GLY A 97 3.31 -8.09 19.89
CA GLY A 97 3.81 -9.40 20.31
C GLY A 97 5.34 -9.47 20.28
N LEU A 98 5.97 -8.96 19.21
CA LEU A 98 7.42 -8.86 19.09
C LEU A 98 8.02 -7.98 20.18
N SER A 99 7.46 -6.78 20.40
CA SER A 99 7.97 -5.86 21.41
C SER A 99 7.96 -6.49 22.80
N LEU A 100 6.91 -7.22 23.16
CA LEU A 100 6.79 -7.88 24.46
C LEU A 100 7.76 -9.05 24.63
N GLU A 101 7.96 -9.85 23.58
CA GLU A 101 8.89 -10.97 23.65
C GLU A 101 10.35 -10.52 23.59
N LEU A 102 10.65 -9.47 22.83
CA LEU A 102 11.98 -8.88 22.73
C LEU A 102 12.42 -8.19 24.03
N GLU A 103 11.53 -7.77 24.92
CA GLU A 103 11.94 -7.25 26.25
C GLU A 103 12.82 -8.22 27.06
N LYS A 104 12.82 -9.51 26.71
CA LYS A 104 13.66 -10.54 27.33
C LYS A 104 15.08 -10.60 26.74
N VAL A 105 15.34 -9.87 25.65
CA VAL A 105 16.63 -9.78 24.97
C VAL A 105 17.47 -8.66 25.59
N ASP A 106 18.78 -8.85 25.62
CA ASP A 106 19.72 -7.85 26.11
C ASP A 106 20.05 -6.83 25.01
N PHE A 107 19.69 -5.56 25.27
CA PHE A 107 19.90 -4.42 24.38
C PHE A 107 20.98 -3.45 24.85
N GLN A 108 21.71 -3.76 25.94
CA GLN A 108 22.54 -2.80 26.65
C GLN A 108 23.52 -2.01 25.75
N ASP A 109 24.06 -2.66 24.72
CA ASP A 109 25.06 -2.07 23.81
C ASP A 109 24.48 -1.68 22.43
N ALA A 110 23.18 -1.91 22.20
CA ALA A 110 22.53 -1.72 20.90
C ALA A 110 21.96 -0.32 20.69
N PHE A 111 21.91 0.52 21.72
CA PHE A 111 21.37 1.89 21.69
C PHE A 111 19.91 2.01 21.21
N VAL A 112 19.17 0.90 21.18
CA VAL A 112 17.75 0.80 20.83
C VAL A 112 17.01 -0.03 21.87
N ASP A 113 15.68 0.02 21.83
CA ASP A 113 14.81 -0.82 22.67
C ASP A 113 14.02 -1.85 21.84
N SER A 114 13.32 -2.75 22.55
CA SER A 114 12.51 -3.81 21.95
C SER A 114 11.42 -3.29 21.02
N PHE A 115 10.81 -2.15 21.36
CA PHE A 115 9.76 -1.53 20.57
C PHE A 115 10.30 -0.96 19.26
N THR A 116 11.47 -0.32 19.30
CA THR A 116 12.15 0.21 18.12
C THR A 116 12.46 -0.91 17.13
N VAL A 117 12.99 -2.03 17.60
CA VAL A 117 13.26 -3.20 16.74
C VAL A 117 11.98 -3.82 16.20
N ALA A 118 10.93 -3.95 17.02
CA ALA A 118 9.65 -4.48 16.57
C ALA A 118 9.00 -3.61 15.47
N ASN A 119 9.06 -2.28 15.60
CA ASN A 119 8.63 -1.37 14.55
C ASN A 119 9.48 -1.52 13.29
N LYS A 120 10.79 -1.68 13.43
CA LYS A 120 11.64 -1.90 12.27
C LYS A 120 11.31 -3.18 11.52
N VAL A 121 11.02 -4.26 12.24
CA VAL A 121 10.54 -5.50 11.62
C VAL A 121 9.24 -5.25 10.83
N ALA A 122 8.32 -4.44 11.37
CA ALA A 122 7.10 -4.09 10.65
C ALA A 122 7.36 -3.23 9.40
N GLU A 123 8.27 -2.26 9.47
CA GLU A 123 8.72 -1.49 8.30
C GLU A 123 9.25 -2.42 7.20
N LEU A 124 10.18 -3.32 7.55
CA LEU A 124 10.75 -4.29 6.61
C LEU A 124 9.66 -5.17 5.97
N LEU A 125 8.69 -5.64 6.76
CA LEU A 125 7.59 -6.46 6.25
C LEU A 125 6.70 -5.67 5.30
N MET A 126 6.44 -4.39 5.59
CA MET A 126 5.72 -3.51 4.67
C MET A 126 6.51 -3.29 3.38
N GLU A 127 7.81 -3.02 3.44
CA GLU A 127 8.68 -2.91 2.26
C GLU A 127 8.60 -4.17 1.39
N LYS A 128 8.66 -5.36 2.01
CA LYS A 128 8.55 -6.63 1.30
C LYS A 128 7.18 -6.83 0.64
N LEU A 129 6.09 -6.38 1.24
CA LEU A 129 4.77 -6.45 0.60
C LEU A 129 4.74 -5.66 -0.70
N VAL A 130 5.40 -4.52 -0.71
CA VAL A 130 5.49 -3.62 -1.87
C VAL A 130 6.37 -4.23 -2.97
N GLU A 131 7.47 -4.88 -2.59
CA GLU A 131 8.33 -5.60 -3.53
C GLU A 131 7.62 -6.84 -4.12
N CYS A 132 6.84 -7.58 -3.32
CA CYS A 132 6.09 -8.73 -3.82
C CYS A 132 4.94 -8.37 -4.77
N SER A 133 4.42 -7.14 -4.76
CA SER A 133 3.52 -6.64 -5.81
C SER A 133 4.21 -6.52 -7.18
N ASP A 134 5.54 -6.40 -7.23
CA ASP A 134 6.28 -6.25 -8.49
C ASP A 134 6.69 -7.59 -9.14
N GLU A 135 6.89 -8.65 -8.36
CA GLU A 135 7.46 -9.92 -8.86
C GLU A 135 6.45 -10.92 -9.45
N ASN A 136 5.14 -10.69 -9.30
CA ASN A 136 4.12 -11.48 -10.00
C ASN A 136 3.93 -11.10 -11.49
N SER A 137 4.82 -10.31 -12.09
CA SER A 137 4.74 -9.94 -13.52
C SER A 137 5.40 -10.95 -14.48
N SER A 138 5.93 -12.08 -14.00
CA SER A 138 6.59 -13.09 -14.85
C SER A 138 6.15 -14.53 -14.59
N THR A 139 4.85 -14.78 -14.55
CA THR A 139 4.29 -16.04 -15.01
C THR A 139 3.34 -15.76 -16.17
N SER A 140 3.65 -16.34 -17.33
CA SER A 140 2.81 -16.31 -18.52
C SER A 140 1.55 -17.15 -18.32
N GLU A 141 0.69 -16.75 -17.40
CA GLU A 141 -0.72 -17.09 -17.50
C GLU A 141 -1.31 -16.14 -18.53
N THR A 142 -2.04 -16.68 -19.49
CA THR A 142 -2.83 -15.94 -20.47
C THR A 142 -3.64 -14.86 -19.75
N ARG A 143 -3.10 -13.64 -19.71
CA ARG A 143 -3.74 -12.47 -19.12
C ARG A 143 -4.95 -12.18 -19.99
N THR A 144 -6.11 -12.67 -19.56
CA THR A 144 -7.39 -12.31 -20.16
C THR A 144 -7.51 -10.79 -20.04
N ASP A 145 -7.51 -10.11 -21.19
CA ASP A 145 -7.64 -8.66 -21.27
C ASP A 145 -8.75 -8.20 -20.29
N PRO A 146 -8.45 -7.31 -19.33
CA PRO A 146 -9.41 -6.88 -18.32
C PRO A 146 -10.45 -6.00 -19.00
N THR A 147 -11.41 -6.63 -19.68
CA THR A 147 -12.52 -5.95 -20.34
C THR A 147 -13.38 -5.34 -19.24
N PRO A 148 -13.47 -4.00 -19.14
CA PRO A 148 -14.17 -3.38 -18.03
C PRO A 148 -15.66 -3.70 -18.12
N THR A 149 -16.25 -4.01 -16.97
CA THR A 149 -17.63 -4.49 -16.85
C THR A 149 -18.62 -3.36 -16.58
N ALA A 150 -19.92 -3.70 -16.58
CA ALA A 150 -20.97 -2.78 -16.13
C ALA A 150 -20.77 -2.33 -14.67
N GLU A 151 -20.29 -3.25 -13.80
CA GLU A 151 -20.04 -2.97 -12.39
C GLU A 151 -18.90 -1.96 -12.23
N ASP A 152 -17.83 -2.11 -13.02
CA ASP A 152 -16.72 -1.13 -13.06
C ASP A 152 -17.23 0.25 -13.48
N PHE A 153 -18.10 0.32 -14.49
CA PHE A 153 -18.70 1.58 -14.94
C PHE A 153 -19.52 2.27 -13.83
N GLU A 154 -20.38 1.52 -13.14
CA GLU A 154 -21.20 2.05 -12.04
C GLU A 154 -20.34 2.53 -10.87
N LEU A 155 -19.30 1.77 -10.52
CA LEU A 155 -18.38 2.10 -9.44
C LEU A 155 -17.65 3.42 -9.74
N VAL A 156 -17.14 3.59 -10.96
CA VAL A 156 -16.50 4.86 -11.38
C VAL A 156 -17.50 6.01 -11.40
N CYS A 157 -18.71 5.79 -11.92
CA CYS A 157 -19.75 6.84 -11.94
C CYS A 157 -20.11 7.30 -10.53
N LYS A 158 -20.23 6.36 -9.59
CA LYS A 158 -20.43 6.66 -8.17
C LYS A 158 -19.24 7.44 -7.62
N ALA A 159 -18.02 7.01 -7.89
CA ALA A 159 -16.81 7.71 -7.43
C ALA A 159 -16.81 9.16 -7.90
N LYS A 160 -17.18 9.43 -9.15
CA LYS A 160 -17.19 10.78 -9.74
C LYS A 160 -18.23 11.74 -9.15
N SER A 161 -19.24 11.21 -8.45
CA SER A 161 -20.40 11.98 -7.96
C SER A 161 -20.09 12.97 -6.83
N SER A 162 -19.03 12.76 -6.04
CA SER A 162 -18.66 13.67 -4.93
C SER A 162 -17.16 13.81 -4.76
N GLY A 163 -16.69 14.96 -4.27
CA GLY A 163 -15.25 15.22 -4.07
C GLY A 163 -14.56 14.21 -3.14
N PHE A 164 -15.25 13.77 -2.08
CA PHE A 164 -14.69 12.78 -1.14
C PHE A 164 -14.54 11.39 -1.77
N GLU A 165 -15.56 10.92 -2.48
CA GLU A 165 -15.52 9.62 -3.19
C GLU A 165 -14.46 9.62 -4.30
N ARG A 166 -14.24 10.77 -4.97
CA ARG A 166 -13.16 10.92 -5.95
C ARG A 166 -11.79 10.79 -5.29
N TYR A 167 -11.55 11.48 -4.19
CA TYR A 167 -10.28 11.39 -3.46
C TYR A 167 -10.03 9.95 -2.99
N GLN A 168 -11.04 9.30 -2.40
CA GLN A 168 -10.93 7.92 -1.96
C GLN A 168 -10.66 6.96 -3.12
N PHE A 169 -11.30 7.18 -4.28
CA PHE A 169 -11.07 6.38 -5.47
C PHE A 169 -9.63 6.53 -5.99
N LEU A 170 -9.10 7.76 -6.08
CA LEU A 170 -7.72 8.00 -6.51
C LEU A 170 -6.70 7.36 -5.56
N SER A 171 -6.91 7.43 -4.24
CA SER A 171 -6.08 6.74 -3.23
C SER A 171 -6.06 5.23 -3.48
N LYS A 172 -7.25 4.65 -3.67
CA LYS A 172 -7.43 3.22 -3.92
C LYS A 172 -6.76 2.72 -5.22
N ILE A 173 -6.60 3.58 -6.23
CA ILE A 173 -5.82 3.25 -7.44
C ILE A 173 -4.35 3.03 -7.08
N LEU A 174 -3.76 3.92 -6.26
CA LEU A 174 -2.34 3.88 -5.88
C LEU A 174 -2.03 2.76 -4.89
N GLU A 175 -2.97 2.43 -4.01
CA GLU A 175 -2.89 1.31 -3.06
C GLU A 175 -3.08 -0.07 -3.72
N GLU A 176 -3.24 -0.14 -5.05
CA GLU A 176 -3.53 -1.35 -5.83
C GLU A 176 -4.79 -2.12 -5.36
N SER A 177 -5.67 -1.46 -4.62
CA SER A 177 -6.91 -2.06 -4.10
C SER A 177 -8.03 -2.19 -5.15
N LEU A 178 -7.89 -1.48 -6.28
CA LEU A 178 -8.80 -1.55 -7.43
C LEU A 178 -8.23 -2.46 -8.51
N SER A 179 -9.11 -3.27 -9.11
CA SER A 179 -8.76 -4.08 -10.27
C SER A 179 -8.33 -3.21 -11.44
N ASP A 180 -7.47 -3.77 -12.28
CA ASP A 180 -7.05 -3.14 -13.54
C ASP A 180 -8.27 -2.72 -14.37
N SER A 181 -9.30 -3.59 -14.45
CA SER A 181 -10.57 -3.32 -15.16
C SER A 181 -11.29 -2.06 -14.66
N THR A 182 -11.27 -1.81 -13.35
CA THR A 182 -11.88 -0.60 -12.78
C THR A 182 -11.08 0.65 -13.15
N VAL A 183 -9.74 0.57 -13.11
CA VAL A 183 -8.86 1.68 -13.52
C VAL A 183 -9.05 1.99 -15.00
N HIS A 184 -9.17 0.95 -15.83
CA HIS A 184 -9.52 1.05 -17.24
C HIS A 184 -10.84 1.77 -17.49
N ALA A 185 -11.91 1.37 -16.78
CA ALA A 185 -13.20 2.04 -16.88
C ALA A 185 -13.08 3.53 -16.56
N ALA A 186 -12.27 3.90 -15.56
CA ALA A 186 -12.06 5.30 -15.18
C ALA A 186 -11.46 6.13 -16.31
N VAL A 187 -10.44 5.59 -17.00
CA VAL A 187 -9.83 6.24 -18.16
C VAL A 187 -10.82 6.35 -19.32
N LEU A 188 -11.51 5.26 -19.65
CA LEU A 188 -12.50 5.23 -20.75
C LEU A 188 -13.61 6.27 -20.56
N ILE A 189 -14.18 6.36 -19.35
CA ILE A 189 -15.23 7.33 -19.03
C ILE A 189 -14.72 8.76 -19.21
N CYS A 190 -13.46 9.04 -18.86
CA CYS A 190 -12.87 10.37 -19.02
C CYS A 190 -12.56 10.70 -20.49
N LEU A 191 -12.18 9.70 -21.29
CA LEU A 191 -12.02 9.86 -22.73
C LEU A 191 -13.35 10.04 -23.46
N GLY A 192 -14.50 9.83 -22.80
CA GLY A 192 -15.83 10.05 -23.36
C GLY A 192 -16.54 8.78 -23.86
N TYR A 193 -16.06 7.60 -23.45
CA TYR A 193 -16.75 6.33 -23.68
C TYR A 193 -17.85 6.12 -22.63
N GLN A 194 -18.90 5.38 -23.00
CA GLN A 194 -19.98 4.98 -22.12
C GLN A 194 -20.30 3.50 -22.27
N TRP A 195 -20.77 2.88 -21.19
CA TRP A 195 -21.25 1.51 -21.21
C TRP A 195 -22.69 1.45 -21.71
N GLU A 196 -22.92 0.86 -22.88
CA GLU A 196 -24.25 0.76 -23.50
C GLU A 196 -24.46 -0.63 -24.10
N ALA A 197 -25.54 -1.32 -23.69
CA ALA A 197 -25.94 -2.63 -24.20
C ALA A 197 -24.85 -3.72 -24.10
N GLY A 198 -24.01 -3.66 -23.06
CA GLY A 198 -22.95 -4.66 -22.82
C GLY A 198 -21.62 -4.36 -23.52
N GLU A 199 -21.48 -3.19 -24.14
CA GLU A 199 -20.26 -2.78 -24.82
C GLU A 199 -19.89 -1.33 -24.48
N TRP A 200 -18.58 -1.02 -24.51
CA TRP A 200 -18.09 0.35 -24.42
C TRP A 200 -18.24 1.05 -25.77
N ARG A 201 -18.99 2.15 -25.82
CA ARG A 201 -19.22 2.94 -27.03
C ARG A 201 -18.67 4.35 -26.88
N PRO A 202 -18.02 4.91 -27.91
CA PRO A 202 -17.61 6.30 -27.90
C PRO A 202 -18.83 7.20 -28.01
N LYS A 203 -18.99 8.16 -27.09
CA LYS A 203 -20.11 9.12 -27.12
C LYS A 203 -19.64 10.55 -27.34
N THR A 204 -18.62 10.96 -26.60
CA THR A 204 -18.04 12.32 -26.67
C THR A 204 -16.55 12.28 -26.95
N VAL A 205 -16.03 11.14 -27.41
CA VAL A 205 -14.62 10.92 -27.70
C VAL A 205 -14.21 11.80 -28.88
N ASP A 206 -13.12 12.54 -28.75
CA ASP A 206 -12.60 13.36 -29.84
C ASP A 206 -11.98 12.50 -30.94
N LYS A 207 -11.86 13.07 -32.15
CA LYS A 207 -11.37 12.34 -33.32
C LYS A 207 -9.91 11.89 -33.20
N GLN A 208 -9.07 12.65 -32.49
CA GLN A 208 -7.66 12.31 -32.35
C GLN A 208 -7.51 11.10 -31.43
N THR A 209 -8.23 11.10 -30.31
CA THR A 209 -8.39 9.96 -29.41
C THR A 209 -8.94 8.77 -30.20
N LEU A 210 -10.07 8.88 -30.90
CA LEU A 210 -10.62 7.80 -31.72
C LEU A 210 -9.59 7.21 -32.72
N CYS A 211 -8.88 8.04 -33.47
CA CYS A 211 -7.87 7.57 -34.43
C CYS A 211 -6.66 6.90 -33.77
N CYS A 212 -6.28 7.32 -32.56
CA CYS A 212 -5.22 6.64 -31.80
C CYS A 212 -5.65 5.26 -31.29
N PHE A 213 -6.96 4.99 -31.23
CA PHE A 213 -7.53 3.79 -30.62
C PHE A 213 -8.18 2.82 -31.62
N GLU A 214 -8.71 3.26 -32.77
CA GLU A 214 -9.39 2.41 -33.76
C GLU A 214 -8.53 1.22 -34.28
N ASP A 215 -7.21 1.39 -34.43
CA ASP A 215 -6.32 0.33 -34.95
C ASP A 215 -5.78 -0.63 -33.86
N ASN A 216 -5.88 -0.27 -32.56
CA ASN A 216 -5.29 -1.02 -31.42
C ASN A 216 -6.30 -1.36 -30.30
N CYS A 217 -7.57 -1.01 -30.45
CA CYS A 217 -8.63 -1.11 -29.43
C CYS A 217 -9.00 -2.51 -28.96
N ARG A 218 -8.53 -3.59 -29.61
CA ARG A 218 -8.80 -4.94 -29.11
C ARG A 218 -8.00 -5.26 -27.85
N ASN A 219 -6.99 -4.47 -27.51
CA ASN A 219 -6.17 -4.68 -26.32
C ASN A 219 -5.84 -3.33 -25.64
N PHE A 220 -6.88 -2.67 -25.14
CA PHE A 220 -6.78 -1.38 -24.45
C PHE A 220 -6.24 -1.62 -23.03
N ASP A 221 -4.94 -1.87 -22.87
CA ASP A 221 -4.26 -2.00 -21.56
C ASP A 221 -3.69 -0.64 -21.08
N VAL A 222 -4.43 0.16 -20.30
CA VAL A 222 -4.00 1.48 -19.82
C VAL A 222 -2.86 1.44 -18.80
N LEU A 223 -2.61 0.29 -18.18
CA LEU A 223 -1.63 0.16 -17.10
C LEU A 223 -0.29 -0.39 -17.59
N HIS A 224 -0.30 -1.22 -18.64
CA HIS A 224 0.89 -1.93 -19.11
C HIS A 224 1.25 -1.63 -20.56
N ASN A 225 0.40 -0.92 -21.31
CA ASN A 225 0.74 -0.48 -22.66
C ASN A 225 1.47 0.86 -22.64
N ASP A 226 2.77 0.82 -22.85
CA ASP A 226 3.65 2.00 -22.90
C ASP A 226 3.15 3.07 -23.91
N TYR A 227 2.52 2.66 -25.02
CA TYR A 227 1.97 3.60 -26.00
C TYR A 227 0.79 4.39 -25.42
N VAL A 228 -0.09 3.72 -24.67
CA VAL A 228 -1.25 4.36 -24.03
C VAL A 228 -0.79 5.28 -22.91
N LEU A 229 0.15 4.83 -22.07
CA LEU A 229 0.74 5.65 -21.01
C LEU A 229 1.41 6.91 -21.58
N ALA A 230 2.21 6.76 -22.64
CA ALA A 230 2.85 7.89 -23.31
C ALA A 230 1.83 8.85 -23.95
N PHE A 231 0.71 8.33 -24.49
CA PHE A 231 -0.38 9.17 -25.00
C PHE A 231 -1.02 10.00 -23.88
N LEU A 232 -1.34 9.40 -22.74
CA LEU A 232 -1.92 10.09 -21.59
C LEU A 232 -0.93 11.10 -21.00
N GLU A 233 0.34 10.75 -20.88
CA GLU A 233 1.38 11.66 -20.35
C GLU A 233 1.52 12.93 -21.19
N ARG A 234 1.39 12.85 -22.52
CA ARG A 234 1.44 14.02 -23.42
C ARG A 234 0.30 15.02 -23.18
N GLN A 235 -0.77 14.60 -22.51
CA GLN A 235 -1.89 15.48 -22.17
C GLN A 235 -1.68 16.18 -20.82
N LEU A 236 -0.67 15.78 -20.03
CA LEU A 236 -0.31 16.46 -18.79
C LEU A 236 0.39 17.79 -19.08
N PRO A 237 0.33 18.77 -18.13
CA PRO A 237 1.05 20.02 -18.28
C PRO A 237 2.55 19.83 -18.53
N GLU A 238 3.12 20.64 -19.43
CA GLU A 238 4.57 20.67 -19.69
C GLU A 238 5.34 21.52 -18.68
N GLU A 239 4.65 22.42 -17.96
CA GLU A 239 5.25 23.34 -17.00
C GLU A 239 5.78 22.57 -15.78
N GLU A 240 7.06 22.77 -15.46
CA GLU A 240 7.76 22.04 -14.39
C GLU A 240 7.08 22.22 -13.02
N ASP A 241 6.62 23.44 -12.72
CA ASP A 241 5.94 23.74 -11.45
C ASP A 241 4.65 22.92 -11.29
N LYS A 242 3.84 22.82 -12.35
CA LYS A 242 2.61 21.99 -12.31
C LYS A 242 2.92 20.50 -12.22
N ARG A 243 4.03 20.03 -12.80
CA ARG A 243 4.47 18.65 -12.63
C ARG A 243 4.90 18.36 -11.19
N LYS A 244 5.57 19.31 -10.53
CA LYS A 244 5.91 19.21 -9.11
C LYS A 244 4.67 19.18 -8.22
N ASP A 245 3.69 20.04 -8.49
CA ASP A 245 2.42 20.03 -7.76
C ASP A 245 1.70 18.67 -7.87
N LEU A 246 1.76 18.04 -9.06
CA LEU A 246 1.22 16.70 -9.27
C LEU A 246 1.99 15.62 -8.52
N ASP A 247 3.31 15.71 -8.47
CA ASP A 247 4.13 14.79 -7.68
C ASP A 247 3.86 14.94 -6.17
N GLU A 248 3.69 16.16 -5.69
CA GLU A 248 3.31 16.42 -4.30
C GLU A 248 1.91 15.87 -3.99
N PHE A 249 0.96 16.02 -4.92
CA PHE A 249 -0.36 15.42 -4.79
C PHE A 249 -0.32 13.89 -4.69
N ILE A 250 0.49 13.22 -5.52
CA ILE A 250 0.68 11.76 -5.43
C ILE A 250 1.30 11.37 -4.09
N ASN A 251 2.29 12.13 -3.62
CA ASN A 251 2.92 11.91 -2.32
C ASN A 251 1.91 12.05 -1.17
N GLN A 252 1.05 13.06 -1.19
CA GLN A 252 0.00 13.23 -0.19
C GLN A 252 -1.04 12.09 -0.21
N LEU A 253 -1.34 11.55 -1.40
CA LEU A 253 -2.29 10.44 -1.55
C LEU A 253 -1.70 9.10 -1.08
N ALA A 254 -0.50 8.75 -1.53
CA ALA A 254 0.11 7.45 -1.28
C ALA A 254 1.00 7.41 -0.03
N GLY A 255 1.36 8.57 0.51
CA GLY A 255 2.36 8.76 1.56
C GLY A 255 3.74 9.08 0.97
N ASP A 256 4.36 10.17 1.42
CA ASP A 256 5.64 10.69 0.92
C ASP A 256 6.73 9.62 0.84
N PHE A 257 6.93 8.88 1.95
CA PHE A 257 7.95 7.85 2.04
C PHE A 257 7.70 6.72 1.02
N TYR A 258 6.48 6.20 0.96
CA TYR A 258 6.12 5.10 0.07
C TYR A 258 6.28 5.49 -1.40
N ALA A 259 5.78 6.65 -1.80
CA ALA A 259 5.90 7.14 -3.17
C ALA A 259 7.34 7.39 -3.60
N GLU A 260 8.20 7.88 -2.69
CA GLU A 260 9.63 8.07 -2.96
C GLU A 260 10.36 6.73 -3.09
N GLN A 261 10.03 5.74 -2.25
CA GLN A 261 10.57 4.39 -2.36
C GLN A 261 10.21 3.72 -3.70
N CYS A 262 8.94 3.74 -4.10
CA CYS A 262 8.49 3.15 -5.36
C CYS A 262 9.20 3.80 -6.57
N ARG A 263 9.44 5.12 -6.53
CA ARG A 263 10.22 5.82 -7.56
C ARG A 263 11.69 5.40 -7.57
N ARG A 264 12.31 5.25 -6.40
CA ARG A 264 13.71 4.84 -6.26
C ARG A 264 13.97 3.43 -6.77
N VAL A 265 13.05 2.50 -6.48
CA VAL A 265 13.13 1.09 -6.89
C VAL A 265 12.67 0.89 -8.34
N GLY A 266 11.91 1.84 -8.90
CA GLY A 266 11.38 1.74 -10.26
C GLY A 266 10.21 0.78 -10.39
N ASN A 267 9.37 0.69 -9.35
CA ASN A 267 8.15 -0.12 -9.33
C ASN A 267 7.22 0.33 -10.47
N LYS A 268 7.08 -0.51 -11.50
CA LYS A 268 6.34 -0.16 -12.72
C LYS A 268 4.84 -0.05 -12.48
N GLY A 269 4.27 -0.89 -11.60
CA GLY A 269 2.84 -0.87 -11.29
C GLY A 269 2.42 0.45 -10.68
N PHE A 270 3.13 0.87 -9.64
CA PHE A 270 2.95 2.16 -8.98
C PHE A 270 3.18 3.32 -9.95
N LEU A 271 4.25 3.31 -10.74
CA LEU A 271 4.54 4.40 -11.69
C LEU A 271 3.44 4.57 -12.74
N SER A 272 2.93 3.47 -13.31
CA SER A 272 1.81 3.50 -14.25
C SER A 272 0.53 4.04 -13.59
N ARG A 273 0.20 3.55 -12.39
CA ARG A 273 -0.98 3.99 -11.62
C ARG A 273 -0.88 5.46 -11.20
N ALA A 274 0.30 5.91 -10.77
CA ALA A 274 0.59 7.30 -10.45
C ALA A 274 0.41 8.21 -11.67
N MET A 275 0.89 7.80 -12.85
CA MET A 275 0.62 8.52 -14.10
C MET A 275 -0.89 8.63 -14.34
N ILE A 276 -1.64 7.54 -14.23
CA ILE A 276 -3.09 7.54 -14.46
C ILE A 276 -3.79 8.48 -13.48
N VAL A 277 -3.44 8.46 -12.20
CA VAL A 277 -4.02 9.36 -11.18
C VAL A 277 -3.73 10.83 -11.51
N LYS A 278 -2.50 11.16 -11.91
CA LYS A 278 -2.16 12.51 -12.36
C LYS A 278 -3.02 12.94 -13.55
N TRP A 279 -3.20 12.04 -14.52
CA TRP A 279 -4.02 12.30 -15.70
C TRP A 279 -5.51 12.45 -15.36
N LEU A 280 -6.07 11.59 -14.52
CA LEU A 280 -7.47 11.70 -14.07
C LEU A 280 -7.70 13.00 -13.30
N TYR A 281 -6.73 13.41 -12.48
CA TYR A 281 -6.78 14.66 -11.71
C TYR A 281 -6.74 15.89 -12.63
N CYS A 282 -5.76 15.98 -13.53
CA CYS A 282 -5.56 17.15 -14.39
C CYS A 282 -6.52 17.22 -15.59
N VAL A 283 -6.64 16.12 -16.32
CA VAL A 283 -7.31 16.08 -17.63
C VAL A 283 -8.71 15.47 -17.50
N GLY A 284 -8.86 14.43 -16.69
CA GLY A 284 -10.14 13.78 -16.43
C GLY A 284 -11.16 14.66 -15.68
N GLN A 285 -10.74 15.84 -15.21
CA GLN A 285 -11.55 16.80 -14.45
C GLN A 285 -12.16 16.20 -13.18
N TRP A 286 -11.46 15.29 -12.51
CA TRP A 286 -11.96 14.68 -11.27
C TRP A 286 -11.97 15.64 -10.09
N MET A 287 -11.40 16.84 -10.18
CA MET A 287 -11.43 17.84 -9.11
C MET A 287 -11.90 19.21 -9.58
N ALA A 288 -12.45 19.31 -10.79
CA ALA A 288 -13.08 20.52 -11.32
C ALA A 288 -14.51 20.71 -10.80
#